data_AF-A0A7V1LFY3-F1
#
_entry.id   AF-A0A7V1LFY3-F1
#
_cell.length_a   1.000
_cell.length_b   1.000
_cell.length_c   1.000
_cell.angle_alpha   90.00
_cell.angle_beta   90.00
_cell.angle_gamma   90.00
#
_symmetry.space_group_name_H-M   'P 1'
#
loop_
_entity.id
_entity.type
_entity.pdbx_description
1 polymer ?
#
loop_
_entity_poly.entity_id
_entity_poly.type
_entity_poly.pdbx_seq_one_letter_code
_entity_poly.pdbx_strand_id
1 'polypeptide(L)'
;MLKSTYTSDAMMKILRPQADIKVWLLFVVGLFFIFFFCWIFVKGNEGKGLMEGVRYGSYIGLMVIVPMAFATYATQPIPFGLALQWFIYGIIEIIIIGGVLAQIYGGKAVEAETIAETEIKTESETTSE
;
A
#
# COMPACT_ATOMS: atom_id res chain seq x y z
N MET A 1 -10.11 -21.14 19.35
CA MET A 1 -11.45 -20.49 19.41
C MET A 1 -11.99 -19.98 18.06
N LEU A 2 -11.21 -19.96 16.97
CA LEU A 2 -11.71 -19.50 15.66
C LEU A 2 -12.37 -20.61 14.82
N LYS A 3 -11.91 -21.87 14.94
CA LYS A 3 -12.32 -22.97 14.05
C LYS A 3 -13.82 -23.30 14.09
N SER A 4 -14.46 -23.20 15.25
CA SER A 4 -15.89 -23.53 15.44
C SER A 4 -16.84 -22.52 14.80
N THR A 5 -16.42 -21.26 14.64
CA THR A 5 -17.27 -20.21 14.03
C THR A 5 -17.30 -20.34 12.50
N TYR A 6 -16.16 -20.69 11.89
CA TYR A 6 -16.02 -20.89 10.43
C TYR A 6 -16.63 -22.21 9.93
N THR A 7 -16.95 -23.15 10.82
CA THR A 7 -17.55 -24.46 10.49
C THR A 7 -19.06 -24.51 10.74
N SER A 8 -19.69 -23.39 11.09
CA SER A 8 -21.15 -23.32 11.21
C SER A 8 -21.81 -23.49 9.82
N ASP A 9 -22.89 -24.27 9.74
CA ASP A 9 -23.65 -24.51 8.49
C ASP A 9 -24.13 -23.21 7.83
N ALA A 10 -24.37 -22.17 8.64
CA ALA A 10 -24.73 -20.84 8.16
C ALA A 10 -23.60 -20.15 7.41
N MET A 11 -22.35 -20.26 7.87
CA MET A 11 -21.19 -19.68 7.19
C MET A 11 -20.84 -20.42 5.90
N MET A 12 -20.97 -21.76 5.90
CA MET A 12 -20.73 -22.57 4.69
C MET A 12 -21.71 -22.26 3.54
N LYS A 13 -22.90 -21.71 3.83
CA LYS A 13 -23.86 -21.28 2.80
C LYS A 13 -23.56 -19.90 2.19
N ILE A 14 -22.85 -19.02 2.90
CA ILE A 14 -22.58 -17.63 2.46
C ILE A 14 -21.25 -17.56 1.69
N LEU A 15 -20.25 -18.34 2.11
CA LEU A 15 -18.97 -18.43 1.44
C LEU A 15 -19.08 -19.27 0.16
N ARG A 16 -18.31 -18.89 -0.88
CA ARG A 16 -18.18 -19.77 -2.05
C ARG A 16 -17.61 -21.13 -1.60
N PRO A 17 -18.12 -22.25 -2.14
CA PRO A 17 -17.51 -23.56 -1.92
C PRO A 17 -16.01 -23.50 -2.24
N GLN A 18 -15.18 -24.22 -1.48
CA GLN A 18 -13.72 -24.16 -1.62
C GLN A 18 -13.25 -24.51 -3.05
N ALA A 19 -13.97 -25.40 -3.74
CA ALA A 19 -13.73 -25.75 -5.14
C ALA A 19 -14.04 -24.62 -6.15
N ASP A 20 -14.84 -23.62 -5.75
CA ASP A 20 -15.31 -22.50 -6.58
C ASP A 20 -14.64 -21.15 -6.25
N ILE A 21 -13.66 -21.15 -5.34
CA ILE A 21 -12.90 -19.95 -5.02
C ILE A 21 -12.05 -19.57 -6.23
N LYS A 22 -12.35 -18.39 -6.79
CA LYS A 22 -11.63 -17.83 -7.93
C LYS A 22 -10.34 -17.16 -7.46
N VAL A 23 -9.37 -17.95 -7.01
CA VAL A 23 -8.08 -17.44 -6.48
C VAL A 23 -7.34 -16.58 -7.50
N TRP A 24 -7.42 -16.91 -8.80
CA TRP A 24 -6.82 -16.10 -9.88
C TRP A 24 -7.30 -14.64 -9.86
N LEU A 25 -8.56 -14.40 -9.49
CA LEU A 25 -9.13 -13.05 -9.44
C LEU A 25 -8.52 -12.23 -8.30
N LEU A 26 -8.12 -12.87 -7.19
CA LEU A 26 -7.39 -12.20 -6.11
C LEU A 26 -6.04 -11.66 -6.61
N PHE A 27 -5.33 -12.43 -7.44
CA PHE A 27 -4.08 -11.97 -8.05
C PHE A 27 -4.31 -10.79 -9.00
N VAL A 28 -5.36 -10.83 -9.84
CA VAL A 28 -5.66 -9.73 -10.77
C VAL A 28 -6.03 -8.44 -10.03
N VAL A 29 -6.91 -8.53 -9.03
CA VAL A 29 -7.30 -7.37 -8.21
C VAL A 29 -6.11 -6.85 -7.39
N GLY A 30 -5.27 -7.75 -6.87
CA GLY A 30 -4.04 -7.39 -6.17
C GLY A 30 -3.06 -6.66 -7.09
N LEU A 31 -2.87 -7.14 -8.32
CA LEU A 31 -2.00 -6.50 -9.30
C LEU A 31 -2.50 -5.11 -9.69
N PHE A 32 -3.82 -4.97 -9.87
CA PHE A 32 -4.47 -3.69 -10.11
C PHE A 32 -4.21 -2.72 -8.94
N PHE A 33 -4.43 -3.17 -7.71
CA PHE A 33 -4.18 -2.36 -6.52
C PHE A 33 -2.72 -1.90 -6.44
N ILE A 34 -1.76 -2.83 -6.59
CA ILE A 34 -0.32 -2.53 -6.54
C ILE A 34 0.07 -1.52 -7.63
N PHE A 35 -0.43 -1.69 -8.85
CA PHE A 35 -0.14 -0.77 -9.95
C PHE A 35 -0.58 0.66 -9.63
N PHE A 36 -1.83 0.85 -9.20
CA PHE A 36 -2.34 2.18 -8.85
C PHE A 36 -1.68 2.73 -7.59
N PHE A 37 -1.41 1.88 -6.60
CA PHE A 37 -0.72 2.28 -5.39
C PHE A 37 0.68 2.85 -5.69
N CYS A 38 1.45 2.21 -6.57
CA CYS A 38 2.75 2.73 -7.02
C CYS A 38 2.60 3.97 -7.91
N TRP A 39 1.64 3.97 -8.84
CA TRP A 39 1.45 5.08 -9.78
C TRP A 39 1.06 6.39 -9.08
N ILE A 40 0.14 6.32 -8.12
CA ILE A 40 -0.26 7.49 -7.32
C ILE A 40 0.93 7.99 -6.49
N PHE A 41 1.72 7.09 -5.91
CA PHE A 41 2.94 7.47 -5.20
C PHE A 41 3.89 8.24 -6.10
N VAL A 42 4.25 7.70 -7.27
CA VAL A 42 5.17 8.35 -8.22
C VAL A 42 4.66 9.72 -8.67
N LYS A 43 3.35 9.86 -8.90
CA LYS A 43 2.75 11.14 -9.32
C LYS A 43 2.76 12.20 -8.23
N GLY A 44 2.69 11.78 -6.96
CA GLY A 44 2.71 12.66 -5.79
C GLY A 44 4.06 12.77 -5.09
N ASN A 45 5.10 12.10 -5.59
CA ASN A 45 6.43 12.08 -5.01
C ASN A 45 7.18 13.35 -5.39
N GLU A 46 7.48 14.21 -4.42
CA GLU A 46 8.26 15.43 -4.62
C GLU A 46 9.75 15.22 -4.30
N GLY A 47 10.15 13.99 -3.97
CA GLY A 47 11.55 13.63 -3.72
C GLY A 47 12.02 13.97 -2.30
N LYS A 48 11.12 14.30 -1.37
CA LYS A 48 11.48 14.72 0.01
C LYS A 48 11.82 13.56 0.95
N GLY A 49 12.13 12.40 0.38
CA GLY A 49 12.64 11.22 1.09
C GLY A 49 11.57 10.42 1.86
N LEU A 50 12.00 9.72 2.91
CA LEU A 50 11.20 8.70 3.61
C LEU A 50 9.89 9.23 4.22
N MET A 51 9.86 10.50 4.62
CA MET A 51 8.69 11.13 5.23
C MET A 51 7.49 11.20 4.28
N GLU A 52 7.72 11.30 2.97
CA GLU A 52 6.64 11.27 1.97
C GLU A 52 5.97 9.91 1.91
N GLY A 53 6.76 8.83 1.96
CA GLY A 53 6.26 7.46 2.01
C GLY A 53 5.38 7.20 3.22
N VAL A 54 5.77 7.69 4.39
CA VAL A 54 4.99 7.55 5.63
C VAL A 54 3.69 8.34 5.55
N ARG A 55 3.72 9.59 5.06
CA ARG A 55 2.51 10.42 4.89
C ARG A 55 1.55 9.81 3.88
N TYR A 56 2.07 9.40 2.72
CA TYR A 56 1.29 8.73 1.68
C TYR A 56 0.66 7.44 2.19
N GLY A 57 1.45 6.57 2.83
CA GLY A 57 0.99 5.33 3.43
C GLY A 57 -0.07 5.56 4.51
N SER A 58 0.02 6.66 5.26
CA SER A 58 -1.00 7.01 6.26
C SER A 58 -2.33 7.39 5.61
N TYR A 59 -2.31 8.23 4.58
CA TYR A 59 -3.53 8.64 3.87
C TYR A 59 -4.19 7.48 3.13
N ILE A 60 -3.41 6.71 2.36
CA ILE A 60 -3.94 5.55 1.62
C ILE A 60 -4.35 4.43 2.59
N GLY A 61 -3.57 4.19 3.64
CA GLY A 61 -3.90 3.22 4.67
C GLY A 61 -5.26 3.55 5.28
N LEU A 62 -5.50 4.79 5.70
CA LEU A 62 -6.81 5.20 6.22
C LEU A 62 -7.92 5.04 5.18
N MET A 63 -7.67 5.43 3.93
CA MET A 63 -8.65 5.34 2.85
C MET A 63 -9.07 3.89 2.54
N VAL A 64 -8.16 2.92 2.65
CA VAL A 64 -8.41 1.53 2.26
C VAL A 64 -8.79 0.66 3.45
N ILE A 65 -8.05 0.76 4.55
CA ILE A 65 -8.15 -0.16 5.69
C ILE A 65 -9.35 0.17 6.58
N VAL A 66 -9.68 1.46 6.77
CA VAL A 66 -10.86 1.86 7.56
C VAL A 66 -12.15 1.29 6.96
N PRO A 67 -12.50 1.55 5.68
CA PRO A 67 -13.70 0.97 5.13
C PRO A 67 -13.61 -0.55 5.06
N MET A 68 -12.44 -1.13 4.77
CA MET A 68 -12.31 -2.59 4.74
C MET A 68 -12.61 -3.24 6.09
N ALA A 69 -12.00 -2.76 7.19
CA ALA A 69 -12.15 -3.35 8.52
C ALA A 69 -13.54 -3.09 9.14
N PHE A 70 -14.07 -1.86 9.00
CA PHE A 70 -15.35 -1.51 9.62
C PHE A 70 -16.56 -1.90 8.76
N ALA A 71 -16.46 -1.91 7.43
CA ALA A 71 -17.55 -2.44 6.60
C ALA A 71 -17.66 -3.96 6.73
N THR A 72 -16.55 -4.68 6.89
CA THR A 72 -16.60 -6.12 7.22
C THR A 72 -17.19 -6.34 8.60
N TYR A 73 -16.87 -5.52 9.61
CA TYR A 73 -17.55 -5.57 10.92
C TYR A 73 -19.05 -5.30 10.84
N ALA A 74 -19.48 -4.36 9.99
CA ALA A 74 -20.88 -4.01 9.84
C ALA A 74 -21.69 -5.07 9.08
N THR A 75 -21.07 -5.79 8.15
CA THR A 75 -21.75 -6.76 7.26
C THR A 75 -21.55 -8.21 7.67
N GLN A 76 -20.52 -8.52 8.46
CA GLN A 76 -20.18 -9.86 8.91
C GLN A 76 -20.24 -9.89 10.44
N PRO A 77 -20.74 -10.98 11.05
CA PRO A 77 -20.77 -11.13 12.50
C PRO A 77 -19.36 -11.47 13.05
N ILE A 78 -18.41 -10.54 12.86
CA ILE A 78 -17.05 -10.65 13.40
C ILE A 78 -16.94 -9.89 14.72
N PRO A 79 -16.12 -10.37 15.68
CA PRO A 79 -15.94 -9.67 16.95
C PRO A 79 -15.20 -8.34 16.73
N PHE A 80 -15.60 -7.30 17.46
CA PHE A 80 -15.02 -5.95 17.34
C PHE A 80 -13.50 -5.93 17.54
N GLY A 81 -12.98 -6.73 18.48
CA GLY A 81 -11.53 -6.83 18.71
C GLY A 81 -10.75 -7.30 17.48
N LEU A 82 -11.35 -8.15 16.63
CA LEU A 82 -10.72 -8.61 15.40
C LEU A 82 -10.72 -7.52 14.33
N ALA A 83 -11.82 -6.79 14.17
CA ALA A 83 -11.90 -5.66 13.26
C ALA A 83 -10.87 -4.57 13.63
N LEU A 84 -10.71 -4.29 14.93
CA LEU A 84 -9.72 -3.34 15.43
C LEU A 84 -8.28 -3.81 15.18
N GLN A 85 -7.99 -5.11 15.33
CA GLN A 85 -6.69 -5.67 14.97
C GLN A 85 -6.41 -5.54 13.46
N TRP A 86 -7.37 -5.87 12.60
CA TRP A 86 -7.23 -5.69 11.14
C TRP A 86 -7.01 -4.24 10.76
N PHE A 87 -7.69 -3.32 11.46
CA PHE A 87 -7.46 -1.90 11.28
C PHE A 87 -6.02 -1.50 11.64
N ILE A 88 -5.56 -1.80 12.85
CA ILE A 88 -4.22 -1.40 13.30
C ILE A 88 -3.13 -2.03 12.43
N TYR A 89 -3.18 -3.35 12.23
CA TYR A 89 -2.15 -4.04 11.46
C TYR A 89 -2.17 -3.62 9.99
N GLY A 90 -3.35 -3.45 9.39
CA GLY A 90 -3.45 -3.00 8.01
C GLY A 90 -2.89 -1.59 7.81
N ILE A 91 -3.12 -0.67 8.76
CA ILE A 91 -2.54 0.68 8.69
C ILE A 91 -1.02 0.62 8.77
N ILE A 92 -0.47 -0.13 9.73
CA ILE A 92 0.98 -0.30 9.89
C ILE A 92 1.60 -0.88 8.61
N GLU A 93 0.97 -1.90 8.03
CA GLU A 93 1.43 -2.54 6.80
C GLU A 93 1.50 -1.54 5.63
N ILE A 94 0.44 -0.78 5.37
CA ILE A 94 0.42 0.19 4.27
C ILE A 94 1.43 1.34 4.50
N ILE A 95 1.64 1.76 5.76
CA ILE A 95 2.67 2.76 6.09
C ILE A 95 4.07 2.23 5.78
N ILE A 96 4.37 0.99 6.17
CA ILE A 96 5.67 0.36 5.89
C ILE A 96 5.89 0.26 4.39
N ILE A 97 4.89 -0.21 3.63
CA ILE A 97 4.98 -0.32 2.16
C ILE A 97 5.18 1.07 1.52
N GLY A 98 4.47 2.10 1.99
CA GLY A 98 4.67 3.48 1.54
C GLY A 98 6.09 3.98 1.80
N GLY A 99 6.65 3.69 2.98
CA GLY A 99 8.05 3.98 3.31
C GLY A 99 9.04 3.27 2.38
N VAL A 100 8.82 1.99 2.09
CA VAL A 100 9.64 1.22 1.15
C VAL A 100 9.59 1.83 -0.26
N LEU A 101 8.40 2.25 -0.73
CA LEU A 101 8.29 2.96 -2.01
C LEU A 101 9.10 4.26 -2.04
N ALA A 102 9.04 5.05 -0.97
CA ALA A 102 9.84 6.27 -0.88
C ALA A 102 11.35 6.00 -0.91
N GLN A 103 11.82 4.86 -0.40
CA GLN A 103 13.22 4.47 -0.54
C GLN A 103 13.58 4.07 -1.97
N ILE A 104 12.73 3.25 -2.62
CA ILE A 104 12.96 2.77 -3.99
C ILE A 104 12.96 3.93 -4.98
N TYR A 105 12.01 4.86 -4.87
CA TYR A 105 11.85 5.97 -5.79
C TYR A 105 12.61 7.23 -5.37
N GLY A 106 12.84 7.45 -4.07
CA GLY A 106 13.63 8.57 -3.56
C GLY A 106 15.10 8.48 -3.97
N GLY A 107 15.70 7.29 -4.00
CA GLY A 107 17.09 7.12 -4.46
C GLY A 107 17.32 7.54 -5.92
N LYS A 108 16.33 7.31 -6.80
CA LYS A 108 16.43 7.67 -8.23
C LYS A 108 16.33 9.17 -8.49
N ALA A 109 15.63 9.92 -7.63
CA ALA A 109 15.53 11.37 -7.75
C ALA A 109 16.84 12.06 -7.34
N VAL A 110 17.49 11.57 -6.27
CA VAL A 110 18.80 12.06 -5.81
C VAL A 110 19.89 11.80 -6.85
N GLU A 111 19.86 10.64 -7.52
CA GLU A 111 20.79 10.31 -8.59
C GLU A 111 20.64 11.25 -9.80
N ALA A 112 19.40 11.60 -10.18
CA ALA A 112 19.14 12.53 -11.27
C ALA A 112 19.57 13.97 -10.96
N GLU A 113 19.34 14.46 -9.73
CA GLU A 113 19.82 15.78 -9.29
C GLU A 113 21.35 15.85 -9.24
N THR A 114 22.00 14.78 -8.77
CA THR A 114 23.48 14.71 -8.70
C THR A 114 24.10 14.76 -10.10
N ILE A 115 23.52 14.06 -11.08
CA ILE A 115 24.01 14.08 -12.47
C ILE A 115 23.83 15.47 -13.09
N ALA A 116 22.67 16.10 -12.89
CA ALA A 116 22.40 17.44 -13.41
C ALA A 116 23.33 18.50 -12.79
N GLU A 117 23.58 18.45 -11.48
CA GLU A 117 24.49 19.38 -10.80
C GLU A 117 25.96 19.19 -11.26
N THR A 118 26.33 17.97 -11.63
CA THR A 118 27.66 17.66 -12.18
C THR A 118 27.84 18.16 -13.62
N GLU A 119 26.81 18.05 -14.46
CA GLU A 119 26.81 18.60 -15.83
C GLU A 119 26.87 20.14 -15.81
N ILE A 120 26.08 20.80 -14.97
CA ILE A 120 26.08 22.27 -14.85
C ILE A 120 27.45 22.80 -14.42
N LYS A 121 28.13 22.10 -13.50
CA LYS A 121 29.47 22.49 -13.05
C LYS A 121 30.52 22.37 -14.16
N THR A 122 30.43 21.29 -14.95
CA THR A 122 31.33 21.02 -16.07
C THR A 122 31.17 22.07 -17.18
N GLU A 123 29.93 22.47 -17.49
CA GLU A 123 29.64 23.50 -18.51
C GLU A 123 30.09 24.91 -18.06
N SER A 124 30.02 25.19 -16.75
CA SER A 124 30.49 26.46 -16.18
C SER A 124 32.01 26.63 -16.22
N GLU A 125 32.78 25.54 -16.09
CA GLU A 125 34.25 25.57 -16.13
C GLU A 125 34.78 25.68 -17.57
N THR A 126 34.08 25.12 -18.57
CA THR A 126 34.48 25.20 -19.99
C THR A 126 34.20 26.54 -20.67
N THR A 127 33.36 27.40 -20.07
CA THR A 127 33.01 28.72 -20.64
C THR A 127 33.87 29.85 -20.08
N SER A 128 34.76 29.54 -19.12
CA SER A 128 35.68 30.48 -18.46
C SER A 128 37.13 30.43 -18.95
N GLU A 129 37.44 29.59 -19.95
CA GLU A 129 38.71 29.57 -20.71
C GLU A 129 38.56 30.26 -22.08
#